data_AF-A0AAU5XET0-F1
#
_entry.id   AF-A0AAU5XET0-F1
#
_cell.length_a   1.000
_cell.length_b   1.000
_cell.length_c   1.000
_cell.angle_alpha   90.00
_cell.angle_beta   90.00
_cell.angle_gamma   90.00
#
_symmetry.space_group_name_H-M   'P 1'
#
loop_
_entity.id
_entity.type
_entity.pdbx_description
1 polymer ?
#
loop_
_entity_poly.entity_id
_entity_poly.type
_entity_poly.pdbx_seq_one_letter_code
_entity_poly.pdbx_strand_id
1 'polypeptide(L)'
;MTNRRFTQALESMRSPDARLRTHGFDFLREHADAYVDELIAEFGREPDDELRCWLLELISEARSPRALDVLAGELESDDDSVRFWAIRGLEMLDTPGAHEALERAREGGWIT
;
A
#
# COMPACT_ATOMS: atom_id res chain seq x y z
N MET A 1 -11.36 -7.06 16.69
CA MET A 1 -10.60 -6.40 17.77
C MET A 1 -9.47 -5.63 17.09
N THR A 2 -9.35 -4.33 17.32
CA THR A 2 -8.28 -3.54 16.69
C THR A 2 -6.93 -3.97 17.25
N ASN A 3 -5.97 -4.29 16.38
CA ASN A 3 -4.64 -4.69 16.79
C ASN A 3 -3.88 -3.49 17.38
N ARG A 4 -3.63 -3.52 18.69
CA ARG A 4 -3.02 -2.39 19.41
C ARG A 4 -1.66 -1.97 18.84
N ARG A 5 -0.84 -2.92 18.38
CA ARG A 5 0.48 -2.61 17.83
C ARG A 5 0.38 -1.90 16.49
N PHE A 6 -0.53 -2.38 15.62
CA PHE A 6 -0.85 -1.72 14.36
C PHE A 6 -1.29 -0.27 14.59
N THR A 7 -2.27 -0.05 15.47
CA THR A 7 -2.77 1.30 15.78
C THR A 7 -1.67 2.23 16.30
N GLN A 8 -0.81 1.75 17.20
CA GLN A 8 0.29 2.56 17.74
C GLN A 8 1.32 2.94 16.66
N ALA A 9 1.63 2.03 15.74
CA ALA A 9 2.55 2.31 14.65
C ALA A 9 1.96 3.30 13.65
N LEU A 10 0.68 3.15 13.31
CA LEU A 10 -0.06 4.10 12.48
C LEU A 10 -0.16 5.48 13.11
N GLU A 11 -0.44 5.57 14.41
CA GLU A 11 -0.42 6.84 15.16
C GLU A 11 0.98 7.49 15.10
N SER A 12 2.04 6.68 15.19
CA SER A 12 3.41 7.16 15.09
C SER A 12 3.71 7.72 13.68
N MET A 13 3.19 7.09 12.62
CA MET A 13 3.27 7.58 11.23
C MET A 13 2.61 8.95 11.05
N ARG A 14 1.57 9.27 11.84
CA ARG A 14 0.90 10.59 11.80
C ARG A 14 1.58 11.66 12.67
N SER A 15 2.64 11.30 13.39
CA SER A 15 3.29 12.21 14.33
C SER A 15 3.96 13.38 13.61
N PRO A 16 3.94 14.61 14.16
CA PRO A 16 4.77 15.70 13.63
C PRO A 16 6.27 15.44 13.81
N ASP A 17 6.66 14.57 14.75
CA ASP A 17 8.06 14.15 14.92
C ASP A 17 8.46 13.15 13.83
N ALA A 18 9.38 13.57 12.96
CA ALA A 18 9.87 12.75 11.85
C ALA A 18 10.47 11.40 12.31
N ARG A 19 11.11 11.35 13.48
CA ARG A 19 11.66 10.08 14.00
C ARG A 19 10.55 9.10 14.35
N LEU A 20 9.46 9.60 14.94
CA LEU A 20 8.30 8.78 15.26
C LEU A 20 7.60 8.31 13.99
N ARG A 21 7.51 9.16 12.96
CA ARG A 21 6.97 8.76 11.65
C ARG A 21 7.74 7.60 11.04
N THR A 22 9.06 7.78 10.91
CA THR A 22 9.95 6.75 10.35
C THR A 22 9.87 5.46 11.17
N HIS A 23 9.89 5.55 12.51
CA HIS A 23 9.78 4.37 13.36
C HIS A 23 8.45 3.62 13.18
N GLY A 24 7.32 4.35 13.07
CA GLY A 24 6.01 3.75 12.82
C GLY A 24 5.96 3.03 11.47
N PHE A 25 6.48 3.68 10.43
CA PHE A 25 6.57 3.12 9.09
C PHE A 25 7.47 1.88 9.06
N ASP A 26 8.69 1.97 9.61
CA ASP A 26 9.65 0.87 9.63
C ASP A 26 9.09 -0.36 10.35
N PHE A 27 8.38 -0.16 11.47
CA PHE A 27 7.73 -1.23 12.20
C PHE A 27 6.66 -1.93 11.34
N LEU A 28 5.77 -1.17 10.70
CA LEU A 28 4.74 -1.76 9.85
C LEU A 28 5.34 -2.46 8.64
N ARG A 29 6.41 -1.91 8.05
CA ARG A 29 7.09 -2.52 6.89
C ARG A 29 7.71 -3.87 7.24
N GLU A 30 8.37 -3.98 8.40
CA GLU A 30 8.94 -5.25 8.88
C GLU A 30 7.87 -6.33 9.13
N HIS A 31 6.61 -5.93 9.36
CA HIS A 31 5.49 -6.81 9.68
C HIS A 31 4.34 -6.71 8.68
N ALA A 32 4.63 -6.26 7.45
CA ALA A 32 3.60 -5.87 6.49
C ALA A 32 2.69 -7.05 6.11
N ASP A 33 3.26 -8.24 5.96
CA ASP A 33 2.55 -9.50 5.69
C ASP A 33 1.52 -9.84 6.77
N ALA A 34 1.88 -9.60 8.04
CA ALA A 34 1.03 -9.87 9.19
C ALA A 34 -0.14 -8.88 9.34
N TYR A 35 -0.02 -7.68 8.77
CA TYR A 35 -1.00 -6.60 8.90
C TYR A 35 -1.69 -6.23 7.58
N VAL A 36 -1.59 -7.05 6.53
CA VAL A 36 -2.11 -6.70 5.21
C VAL A 36 -3.60 -6.35 5.23
N ASP A 37 -4.41 -7.07 6.00
CA ASP A 37 -5.86 -6.82 6.06
C ASP A 37 -6.16 -5.49 6.76
N GLU A 38 -5.42 -5.15 7.82
CA GLU A 38 -5.50 -3.84 8.48
C GLU A 38 -4.99 -2.70 7.60
N LEU A 39 -3.89 -2.90 6.87
CA LEU A 39 -3.32 -1.92 5.95
C LEU A 39 -4.31 -1.59 4.81
N ILE A 40 -4.91 -2.61 4.20
CA ILE A 40 -5.95 -2.46 3.18
C ILE A 40 -7.14 -1.68 3.73
N ALA A 41 -7.61 -2.05 4.92
CA ALA A 41 -8.75 -1.39 5.55
C ALA A 41 -8.45 0.07 5.93
N GLU A 42 -7.21 0.41 6.32
CA GLU A 42 -6.79 1.78 6.58
C GLU A 42 -6.72 2.59 5.28
N PHE A 43 -6.07 2.06 4.24
CA PHE A 43 -5.90 2.73 2.95
C PHE A 43 -7.25 3.15 2.33
N GLY A 44 -8.26 2.27 2.39
CA GLY A 44 -9.58 2.54 1.84
C GLY A 44 -10.36 3.68 2.52
N ARG A 45 -9.91 4.16 3.69
CA ARG A 45 -10.53 5.27 4.42
C ARG A 45 -9.60 6.43 4.72
N GLU A 46 -8.34 6.37 4.28
CA GLU A 46 -7.36 7.40 4.56
C GLU A 46 -7.56 8.61 3.63
N PRO A 47 -7.79 9.82 4.19
CA PRO A 47 -7.94 11.04 3.38
C PRO A 47 -6.63 11.79 3.13
N ASP A 48 -5.56 11.52 3.89
CA ASP A 48 -4.27 12.21 3.73
C ASP A 48 -3.42 11.55 2.64
N ASP A 49 -3.12 12.28 1.56
CA ASP A 49 -2.44 11.74 0.37
C ASP A 49 -1.03 11.21 0.68
N GLU A 50 -0.27 11.87 1.57
CA GLU A 50 1.06 11.40 1.99
C GLU A 50 0.94 10.05 2.71
N LEU A 51 -0.01 9.93 3.64
CA LEU A 51 -0.23 8.69 4.35
C LEU A 51 -0.84 7.59 3.47
N ARG A 52 -1.70 7.93 2.50
CA ARG A 52 -2.21 6.99 1.49
C ARG A 52 -1.06 6.36 0.71
N CYS A 53 -0.10 7.17 0.27
CA CYS A 53 1.09 6.71 -0.44
C CYS A 53 1.91 5.72 0.42
N TRP A 54 2.19 6.07 1.67
CA TRP A 54 2.89 5.15 2.59
C TRP A 54 2.13 3.86 2.89
N LEU A 55 0.81 3.94 3.07
CA LEU A 55 -0.01 2.75 3.27
C LEU A 55 0.04 1.83 2.05
N LEU A 56 0.00 2.38 0.84
CA LEU A 56 0.11 1.59 -0.38
C LEU A 56 1.49 0.96 -0.55
N GLU A 57 2.57 1.68 -0.20
CA GLU A 57 3.92 1.12 -0.11
C GLU A 57 3.97 -0.08 0.84
N LEU A 58 3.39 0.04 2.03
CA LEU A 58 3.33 -1.05 3.01
C LEU A 58 2.48 -2.23 2.51
N ILE A 59 1.36 -1.97 1.83
CA ILE A 59 0.54 -3.01 1.19
C ILE A 59 1.35 -3.76 0.12
N SER A 60 2.16 -3.05 -0.67
CA SER A 60 3.07 -3.64 -1.66
C SER A 60 4.15 -4.51 -1.00
N GLU A 61 4.77 -4.03 0.08
CA GLU A 61 5.79 -4.78 0.84
C GLU A 61 5.25 -6.03 1.53
N ALA A 62 3.94 -6.09 1.81
CA ALA A 62 3.29 -7.29 2.35
C ALA A 62 3.34 -8.48 1.39
N ARG A 63 3.51 -8.23 0.07
CA ARG A 63 3.56 -9.25 -1.01
C ARG A 63 2.47 -10.31 -0.92
N SER A 64 1.31 -9.92 -0.40
CA SER A 64 0.21 -10.83 -0.14
C SER A 64 -0.77 -10.81 -1.31
N PRO A 65 -1.20 -11.96 -1.84
CA PRO A 65 -2.24 -12.03 -2.87
C PRO A 65 -3.55 -11.31 -2.49
N ARG A 66 -3.79 -11.08 -1.19
CA ARG A 66 -4.95 -10.30 -0.70
C ARG A 66 -4.91 -8.83 -1.15
N ALA A 67 -3.73 -8.30 -1.46
CA ALA A 67 -3.54 -6.94 -1.92
C ALA A 67 -3.87 -6.73 -3.41
N LEU A 68 -4.08 -7.81 -4.19
CA LEU A 68 -4.23 -7.74 -5.64
C LEU A 68 -5.30 -6.72 -6.07
N ASP A 69 -6.50 -6.81 -5.51
CA ASP A 69 -7.62 -5.95 -5.92
C ASP A 69 -7.38 -4.48 -5.59
N VAL A 70 -6.76 -4.20 -4.44
CA VAL A 70 -6.42 -2.83 -4.03
C VAL A 70 -5.33 -2.26 -4.93
N LEU A 71 -4.26 -3.00 -5.17
CA LEU A 71 -3.16 -2.55 -6.03
C LEU A 71 -3.63 -2.35 -7.48
N ALA A 72 -4.46 -3.26 -8.00
CA ALA A 72 -5.02 -3.13 -9.34
C ALA A 72 -5.95 -1.90 -9.47
N GLY A 73 -6.74 -1.60 -8.44
CA GLY A 73 -7.64 -0.43 -8.43
C GLY A 73 -6.91 0.92 -8.48
N GLU A 74 -5.67 0.98 -8.01
CA GLU A 74 -4.88 2.21 -7.96
C GLU A 74 -4.01 2.43 -9.22
N LEU A 75 -4.08 1.54 -10.22
CA LEU A 75 -3.38 1.72 -11.51
C LEU A 75 -3.90 2.92 -12.32
N GLU A 76 -5.14 3.34 -12.07
CA GLU A 76 -5.79 4.50 -12.69
C GLU A 76 -5.62 5.80 -11.87
N SER A 77 -4.91 5.75 -10.73
CA SER A 77 -4.76 6.91 -9.86
C SER A 77 -4.09 8.09 -10.58
N ASP A 78 -4.65 9.29 -10.42
CA ASP A 78 -4.04 10.55 -10.87
C ASP A 78 -2.80 10.93 -10.03
N ASP A 79 -2.63 10.34 -8.84
CA ASP A 79 -1.42 10.51 -8.03
C ASP A 79 -0.33 9.56 -8.51
N ASP A 80 0.74 10.14 -9.06
CA ASP A 80 1.90 9.41 -9.59
C ASP A 80 2.60 8.51 -8.56
N SER A 81 2.61 8.90 -7.29
CA SER A 81 3.27 8.14 -6.22
C SER A 81 2.42 6.93 -5.81
N VAL A 82 1.10 7.12 -5.72
CA VAL A 82 0.14 6.04 -5.53
C VAL A 82 0.20 5.05 -6.70
N ARG A 83 0.14 5.54 -7.94
CA ARG A 83 0.21 4.70 -9.15
C ARG A 83 1.55 3.96 -9.24
N PHE A 84 2.65 4.61 -8.86
CA PHE A 84 3.97 3.96 -8.77
C PHE A 84 3.94 2.76 -7.81
N TRP A 85 3.43 2.94 -6.58
CA TRP A 85 3.38 1.84 -5.61
C TRP A 85 2.40 0.73 -5.99
N ALA A 86 1.31 1.06 -6.68
CA ALA A 86 0.41 0.09 -7.28
C ALA A 86 1.15 -0.82 -8.27
N ILE A 87 1.89 -0.23 -9.21
CA ILE A 87 2.70 -0.97 -10.19
C ILE A 87 3.74 -1.84 -9.49
N ARG A 88 4.53 -1.24 -8.59
CA ARG A 88 5.58 -1.97 -7.84
C ARG A 88 5.02 -3.11 -7.02
N GLY A 89 3.88 -2.92 -6.37
CA GLY A 89 3.20 -3.96 -5.61
C GLY A 89 2.77 -5.14 -6.48
N LEU A 90 2.16 -4.87 -7.64
CA LEU A 90 1.76 -5.93 -8.58
C LEU A 90 2.98 -6.68 -9.14
N GLU A 91 4.06 -5.98 -9.47
CA GLU A 91 5.33 -6.61 -9.87
C GLU A 91 5.90 -7.50 -8.75
N MET A 92 5.80 -7.07 -7.49
CA MET A 92 6.26 -7.83 -6.32
C MET A 92 5.36 -9.03 -5.99
N LEU A 93 4.06 -8.95 -6.31
CA LEU A 93 3.14 -10.09 -6.16
C LEU A 93 3.50 -11.23 -7.12
N ASP A 94 3.94 -10.91 -8.34
CA ASP A 94 4.42 -11.89 -9.34
C ASP A 94 3.43 -13.05 -9.57
N THR A 95 2.12 -12.73 -9.55
CA THR A 95 1.04 -13.72 -9.77
C THR A 95 0.42 -13.54 -11.15
N PRO A 96 -0.23 -14.57 -11.73
CA PRO A 96 -0.93 -14.42 -13.00
C PRO A 96 -1.93 -13.26 -13.02
N GLY A 97 -2.71 -13.09 -11.94
CA GLY A 97 -3.66 -11.97 -11.84
C GLY A 97 -2.99 -10.60 -11.79
N ALA A 98 -1.82 -10.49 -11.17
CA ALA A 98 -1.06 -9.24 -11.17
C ALA A 98 -0.49 -8.90 -12.57
N HIS A 99 -0.01 -9.91 -13.30
CA HIS A 99 0.42 -9.73 -14.69
C HIS A 99 -0.74 -9.29 -15.58
N GLU A 100 -1.90 -9.94 -15.47
CA GLU A 100 -3.11 -9.56 -16.21
C GLU A 100 -3.56 -8.14 -15.88
N ALA A 101 -3.48 -7.70 -14.62
CA ALA A 101 -3.80 -6.33 -14.23
C ALA A 101 -2.86 -5.31 -14.89
N LEU A 102 -1.54 -5.57 -14.87
CA LEU A 102 -0.55 -4.70 -15.48
C LEU A 102 -0.70 -4.62 -17.01
N GLU A 103 -0.92 -5.75 -17.68
CA GLU A 103 -1.15 -5.77 -19.14
C GLU A 103 -2.38 -4.96 -19.53
N ARG A 104 -3.51 -5.17 -18.84
CA ARG A 104 -4.73 -4.36 -19.10
C ARG A 104 -4.49 -2.88 -18.88
N ALA A 105 -3.73 -2.50 -17.87
CA ALA A 105 -3.42 -1.09 -17.61
C ALA A 105 -2.52 -0.48 -18.69
N ARG A 106 -1.58 -1.24 -19.27
CA ARG A 106 -0.79 -0.82 -20.43
C ARG A 106 -1.65 -0.64 -21.67
N GLU A 107 -2.52 -1.61 -21.95
CA GLU A 107 -3.48 -1.53 -23.07
C GLU A 107 -4.45 -0.36 -22.92
N GLY A 108 -4.87 -0.05 -21.69
CA GLY A 108 -5.70 1.10 -21.34
C GLY A 108 -4.96 2.44 -21.35
N GLY A 109 -3.63 2.45 -21.45
CA GLY A 109 -2.80 3.65 -21.45
C GLY A 109 -2.66 4.32 -20.08
N TRP A 110 -2.98 3.61 -18.99
CA TRP A 110 -2.85 4.12 -17.61
C TRP A 110 -1.40 4.08 -17.12
N ILE A 111 -0.63 3.10 -17.62
CA ILE A 111 0.78 2.93 -17.32
C ILE A 111 1.57 2.69 -18.62
N THR A 112 2.85 3.02 -18.60
CA THR A 112 3.76 2.94 -19.77
C THR A 112 4.70 1.75 -19.68
#